data_AF-A0A4Z2D8M8-F1
#
_entry.id   AF-A0A4Z2D8M8-F1
#
_cell.length_a   1.000
_cell.length_b   1.000
_cell.length_c   1.000
_cell.angle_alpha   90.00
_cell.angle_beta   90.00
_cell.angle_gamma   90.00
#
_symmetry.space_group_name_H-M   'P 1'
#
loop_
_entity.id
_entity.type
_entity.pdbx_description
1 polymer ?
#
loop_
_entity_poly.entity_id
_entity_poly.type
_entity_poly.pdbx_seq_one_letter_code
_entity_poly.pdbx_strand_id
1 'polypeptide(L)'
;MLALEMDHSLIELHIFSDASEVEYGVVAYSRCYVAGEEACCRLILAKARVAPLKVQTIPRLELTAAVLAARVGSQLQTELDRELADVVFWTDSTIVLNYIRNESSQRKTFVVNRVSTTHSLTKVNQWRYVPSKQNVADYVSRGIRFSEDDIKIWSEGHGFLKRSKEFWPTTRIECITTELELKESVGVHLVVDEHGMHQLISYYSDWKRLLKALAWLSRYKCYLLMTYCGRTDITLRLGLLNVEEIDLACIDLIRFVQSRVFEKEVRMLQSSGSKSKMKAIGSPLRKLNPIIIDELSCVGG
;
A
#
# COMPACT_ATOMS: atom_id res chain seq x y z
N MET A 1 10.55 -40.82 -54.22
CA MET A 1 11.06 -40.70 -52.85
C MET A 1 10.50 -39.40 -52.30
N LEU A 2 9.27 -39.46 -51.80
CA LEU A 2 8.56 -38.31 -51.25
C LEU A 2 9.29 -37.89 -49.98
N ALA A 3 9.81 -36.67 -49.98
CA ALA A 3 10.25 -36.02 -48.75
C ALA A 3 9.05 -35.99 -47.82
N LEU A 4 9.16 -36.67 -46.68
CA LEU A 4 8.24 -36.52 -45.55
C LEU A 4 8.12 -35.02 -45.27
N GLU A 5 6.95 -34.44 -45.53
CA GLU A 5 6.57 -33.14 -45.02
C GLU A 5 6.80 -33.16 -43.52
N MET A 6 7.62 -32.23 -43.05
CA MET A 6 7.89 -32.04 -41.64
C MET A 6 6.57 -31.67 -40.96
N ASP A 7 6.02 -32.59 -40.18
CA ASP A 7 4.86 -32.37 -39.34
C ASP A 7 5.24 -31.38 -38.23
N HIS A 8 5.12 -30.09 -38.53
CA HIS A 8 5.38 -29.00 -37.58
C HIS A 8 4.21 -28.90 -36.58
N SER A 9 4.02 -29.95 -35.79
CA SER A 9 3.11 -29.92 -34.65
C SER A 9 3.62 -28.89 -33.64
N LEU A 10 2.85 -27.81 -33.47
CA LEU A 10 3.16 -26.74 -32.53
C LEU A 10 2.68 -27.14 -31.14
N ILE A 11 3.52 -26.89 -30.14
CA ILE A 11 3.24 -27.21 -28.75
C ILE A 11 3.06 -25.93 -27.96
N GLU A 12 1.94 -25.81 -27.25
CA GLU A 12 1.65 -24.74 -26.30
C GLU A 12 1.54 -25.29 -24.89
N LEU A 13 1.99 -24.50 -23.92
CA LEU A 13 1.86 -24.84 -22.51
C LEU A 13 0.73 -24.02 -21.88
N HIS A 14 -0.21 -24.69 -21.22
CA HIS A 14 -1.30 -24.03 -20.50
C HIS A 14 -1.24 -24.35 -19.02
N ILE A 15 -1.04 -23.35 -18.18
CA ILE A 15 -0.92 -23.51 -16.72
C ILE A 15 -2.08 -22.82 -16.03
N PHE A 16 -2.91 -23.60 -15.34
CA PHE A 16 -4.03 -23.13 -14.53
C PHE A 16 -3.60 -23.00 -13.08
N SER A 17 -4.10 -21.98 -12.39
CA SER A 17 -3.90 -21.77 -10.96
C SER A 17 -5.21 -21.48 -10.27
N ASP A 18 -5.36 -22.04 -9.07
CA ASP A 18 -6.50 -21.76 -8.18
C ASP A 18 -6.07 -21.82 -6.71
N ALA A 19 -6.86 -21.19 -5.84
CA ALA A 19 -6.70 -21.22 -4.41
C ALA A 19 -8.03 -21.20 -3.66
N SER A 20 -8.10 -22.02 -2.62
CA SER A 20 -9.13 -21.99 -1.58
C SER A 20 -8.52 -21.57 -0.24
N GLU A 21 -9.35 -21.46 0.79
CA GLU A 21 -8.89 -21.17 2.16
C GLU A 21 -8.00 -22.28 2.75
N VAL A 22 -8.08 -23.49 2.20
CA VAL A 22 -7.44 -24.69 2.75
C VAL A 22 -6.19 -25.06 1.95
N GLU A 23 -6.21 -24.87 0.64
CA GLU A 23 -5.13 -25.28 -0.26
C GLU A 23 -5.10 -24.43 -1.52
N TYR A 24 -3.98 -24.46 -2.22
CA TYR A 24 -3.81 -23.80 -3.52
C TYR A 24 -2.98 -24.69 -4.43
N GLY A 25 -3.19 -24.56 -5.74
CA GLY A 25 -2.65 -25.52 -6.68
C GLY A 25 -2.51 -25.00 -8.08
N VAL A 26 -1.79 -25.79 -8.88
CA VAL A 26 -1.58 -25.54 -10.29
C VAL A 26 -1.70 -26.82 -11.10
N VAL A 27 -2.17 -26.68 -12.34
CA VAL A 27 -2.34 -27.77 -13.30
C VAL A 27 -1.82 -27.32 -14.65
N ALA A 28 -0.93 -28.07 -15.26
CA ALA A 28 -0.29 -27.75 -16.52
C ALA A 28 -0.63 -28.78 -17.60
N TYR A 29 -1.02 -28.30 -18.78
CA TYR A 29 -1.34 -29.10 -19.96
C TYR A 29 -0.43 -28.75 -21.14
N SER A 30 -0.07 -29.77 -21.92
CA SER A 30 0.49 -29.63 -23.25
C SER A 30 -0.67 -29.59 -24.24
N ARG A 31 -0.74 -28.55 -25.06
CA ARG A 31 -1.65 -28.45 -26.20
C ARG A 31 -0.85 -28.59 -27.48
N CYS A 32 -1.06 -29.66 -28.22
CA CYS A 32 -0.45 -29.91 -29.52
C CYS A 32 -1.48 -29.64 -30.62
N TYR A 33 -1.10 -28.89 -31.65
CA TYR A 33 -1.98 -28.63 -32.78
C TYR A 33 -1.25 -28.58 -34.11
N VAL A 34 -1.97 -28.99 -35.15
CA VAL A 34 -1.57 -28.93 -36.56
C VAL A 34 -2.64 -28.13 -37.30
N ALA A 35 -2.24 -27.37 -38.32
CA ALA A 35 -3.18 -26.57 -39.10
C ALA A 35 -4.24 -27.46 -39.76
N GLY A 36 -5.53 -27.19 -39.48
CA GLY A 36 -6.66 -27.94 -40.02
C GLY A 36 -7.13 -29.12 -39.17
N GLU A 37 -6.44 -29.44 -38.07
CA GLU A 37 -6.83 -30.51 -37.16
C GLU A 37 -7.32 -29.99 -35.80
N GLU A 38 -8.08 -30.82 -35.08
CA GLU A 38 -8.46 -30.53 -33.70
C GLU A 38 -7.23 -30.64 -32.78
N ALA A 39 -7.05 -29.68 -31.87
CA ALA A 39 -5.92 -29.71 -30.98
C ALA A 39 -6.05 -30.83 -29.92
N CYS A 40 -4.96 -31.53 -29.65
CA CYS A 40 -4.88 -32.51 -28.57
C CYS A 40 -4.33 -31.83 -27.30
N CYS A 41 -4.95 -32.10 -26.16
CA CYS A 41 -4.51 -31.57 -24.86
C CYS A 41 -4.25 -32.73 -23.90
N ARG A 42 -3.13 -32.67 -23.17
CA ARG A 42 -2.73 -33.71 -22.20
C ARG A 42 -2.15 -33.09 -20.94
N LEU A 43 -2.56 -33.59 -19.78
CA LEU A 43 -2.00 -33.22 -18.48
C LEU A 43 -0.50 -33.58 -18.44
N ILE A 44 0.35 -32.61 -18.07
CA ILE A 44 1.78 -32.81 -17.85
C ILE A 44 2.08 -32.87 -16.35
N LEU A 45 1.47 -31.96 -15.59
CA LEU A 45 1.81 -31.77 -14.18
C LEU A 45 0.61 -31.22 -13.41
N ALA A 46 0.39 -31.76 -12.21
CA ALA A 46 -0.49 -31.18 -11.21
C ALA A 46 0.28 -31.04 -9.89
N LYS A 47 0.11 -29.91 -9.20
CA LYS A 47 0.82 -29.63 -7.95
C LYS A 47 -0.06 -28.87 -6.97
N ALA A 48 -0.35 -29.49 -5.83
CA ALA A 48 -1.10 -28.91 -4.72
C ALA A 48 -0.16 -28.46 -3.58
N ARG A 49 -0.61 -27.49 -2.79
CA ARG A 49 0.01 -27.07 -1.53
C ARG A 49 -1.05 -26.67 -0.51
N VAL A 50 -0.86 -27.07 0.74
CA VAL A 50 -1.71 -26.63 1.85
C VAL A 50 -1.50 -25.13 2.10
N ALA A 51 -2.59 -24.42 2.39
CA ALA A 51 -2.55 -23.01 2.75
C ALA A 51 -1.71 -22.80 4.02
N PRO A 52 -1.02 -21.65 4.16
CA PRO A 52 -0.23 -21.37 5.35
C PRO A 52 -1.09 -21.37 6.62
N LEU A 53 -0.54 -21.89 7.74
CA LEU A 53 -1.21 -21.88 9.05
C LEU A 53 -1.64 -20.48 9.49
N LYS A 54 -0.89 -19.45 9.09
CA LYS A 54 -1.29 -18.07 9.29
C LYS A 54 -2.34 -17.69 8.26
N VAL A 55 -3.58 -17.49 8.74
CA VAL A 55 -4.72 -17.06 7.93
C VAL A 55 -4.32 -15.94 6.96
N GLN A 56 -4.55 -16.21 5.68
CA GLN A 56 -4.41 -15.25 4.58
C GLN A 56 -5.79 -14.99 4.00
N THR A 57 -5.96 -13.81 3.40
CA THR A 57 -7.15 -13.51 2.61
C THR A 57 -7.13 -14.33 1.31
N ILE A 58 -8.31 -14.65 0.77
CA ILE A 58 -8.44 -15.39 -0.50
C ILE A 58 -7.62 -14.73 -1.64
N PRO A 59 -7.66 -13.40 -1.86
CA PRO A 59 -6.84 -12.77 -2.91
C PRO A 59 -5.33 -12.98 -2.75
N ARG A 60 -4.84 -13.10 -1.51
CA ARG A 60 -3.42 -13.39 -1.25
C ARG A 60 -3.07 -14.84 -1.54
N LEU A 61 -4.00 -15.76 -1.31
CA LEU A 61 -3.83 -17.18 -1.64
C LEU A 61 -3.89 -17.38 -3.16
N GLU A 62 -4.85 -16.77 -3.85
CA GLU A 62 -4.94 -16.75 -5.31
C GLU A 62 -3.66 -16.19 -5.96
N LEU A 63 -3.15 -15.05 -5.44
CA LEU A 63 -1.88 -14.48 -5.92
C LEU A 63 -0.69 -15.40 -5.63
N THR A 64 -0.75 -16.18 -4.55
CA THR A 64 0.28 -17.19 -4.24
C THR A 64 0.21 -18.38 -5.21
N ALA A 65 -0.99 -18.80 -5.60
CA ALA A 65 -1.19 -19.81 -6.65
C ALA A 65 -0.64 -19.34 -7.99
N ALA A 66 -0.86 -18.06 -8.35
CA ALA A 66 -0.29 -17.47 -9.56
C ALA A 66 1.26 -17.48 -9.55
N VAL A 67 1.89 -17.15 -8.41
CA VAL A 67 3.36 -17.27 -8.29
C VAL A 67 3.82 -18.73 -8.44
N LEU A 68 3.08 -19.68 -7.90
CA LEU A 68 3.37 -21.11 -8.10
C LEU A 68 3.27 -21.49 -9.58
N ALA A 69 2.27 -20.99 -10.30
CA ALA A 69 2.07 -21.24 -11.72
C ALA A 69 3.22 -20.67 -12.55
N ALA A 70 3.63 -19.43 -12.28
CA ALA A 70 4.78 -18.80 -12.93
C ALA A 70 6.06 -19.63 -12.78
N ARG A 71 6.33 -20.15 -11.57
CA ARG A 71 7.49 -21.01 -11.30
C ARG A 71 7.41 -22.34 -12.01
N VAL A 72 6.24 -22.99 -12.00
CA VAL A 72 6.02 -24.25 -12.72
C VAL A 72 6.16 -24.06 -14.22
N GLY A 73 5.59 -22.98 -14.78
CA GLY A 73 5.73 -22.65 -16.19
C GLY A 73 7.18 -22.38 -16.59
N SER A 74 7.95 -21.66 -15.76
CA SER A 74 9.38 -21.44 -16.00
C SER A 74 10.19 -22.73 -15.92
N GLN A 75 9.87 -23.62 -14.97
CA GLN A 75 10.50 -24.93 -14.86
C GLN A 75 10.19 -25.77 -16.10
N LEU A 76 8.93 -25.90 -16.50
CA LEU A 76 8.53 -26.69 -17.66
C LEU A 76 9.15 -26.17 -18.96
N GLN A 77 9.27 -24.86 -19.14
CA GLN A 77 9.98 -24.28 -20.28
C GLN A 77 11.47 -24.66 -20.34
N THR A 78 12.09 -24.90 -19.19
CA THR A 78 13.51 -25.28 -19.12
C THR A 78 13.71 -26.78 -19.31
N GLU A 79 12.79 -27.60 -18.81
CA GLU A 79 12.89 -29.06 -18.80
C GLU A 79 12.29 -29.73 -20.05
N LEU A 80 11.46 -29.03 -20.82
CA LEU A 80 10.91 -29.57 -22.07
C LEU A 80 11.92 -29.40 -23.22
N ASP A 81 12.42 -30.51 -23.75
CA ASP A 81 13.35 -30.57 -24.90
C ASP A 81 12.69 -30.19 -26.25
N ARG A 82 11.63 -29.37 -26.24
CA ARG A 82 10.93 -28.93 -27.44
C ARG A 82 10.65 -27.45 -27.41
N GLU A 83 10.72 -26.83 -28.58
CA GLU A 83 10.35 -25.43 -28.76
C GLU A 83 8.83 -25.25 -28.53
N LEU A 84 8.49 -24.36 -27.61
CA LEU A 84 7.11 -24.02 -27.29
C LEU A 84 6.67 -22.83 -28.13
N ALA A 85 5.54 -22.97 -28.82
CA ALA A 85 4.92 -21.92 -29.61
C ALA A 85 4.32 -20.80 -28.75
N ASP A 86 3.71 -21.16 -27.61
CA ASP A 86 3.15 -20.21 -26.65
C ASP A 86 3.11 -20.80 -25.24
N VAL A 87 3.06 -19.94 -24.23
CA VAL A 87 2.87 -20.30 -22.83
C VAL A 87 1.80 -19.39 -22.24
N VAL A 88 0.71 -19.99 -21.76
CA VAL A 88 -0.48 -19.28 -21.30
C VAL A 88 -0.77 -19.66 -19.85
N PHE A 89 -0.97 -18.63 -19.02
CA PHE A 89 -1.34 -18.78 -17.62
C PHE A 89 -2.81 -18.42 -17.43
N TRP A 90 -3.55 -19.26 -16.72
CA TRP A 90 -4.98 -19.13 -16.49
C TRP A 90 -5.28 -18.98 -15.01
N THR A 91 -6.13 -18.01 -14.68
CA THR A 91 -6.73 -17.84 -13.36
C THR A 91 -8.15 -17.30 -13.53
N ASP A 92 -9.04 -17.68 -12.63
CA ASP A 92 -10.39 -17.12 -12.52
C ASP A 92 -10.45 -15.89 -11.60
N SER A 93 -9.36 -15.56 -10.91
CA SER A 93 -9.27 -14.35 -10.09
C SER A 93 -9.01 -13.11 -10.94
N THR A 94 -10.05 -12.31 -11.13
CA THR A 94 -9.93 -10.98 -11.75
C THR A 94 -9.05 -10.04 -10.93
N ILE A 95 -8.99 -10.21 -9.61
CA ILE A 95 -8.13 -9.45 -8.70
C ILE A 95 -6.66 -9.75 -9.01
N VAL A 96 -6.28 -11.02 -9.14
CA VAL A 96 -4.90 -11.40 -9.51
C VAL A 96 -4.52 -10.86 -10.88
N LEU A 97 -5.40 -10.99 -11.88
CA LEU A 97 -5.13 -10.46 -13.21
C LEU A 97 -4.94 -8.94 -13.21
N ASN A 98 -5.74 -8.23 -12.43
CA ASN A 98 -5.58 -6.80 -12.24
C ASN A 98 -4.26 -6.46 -11.52
N TYR A 99 -3.87 -7.28 -10.53
CA TYR A 99 -2.56 -7.13 -9.89
C TYR A 99 -1.40 -7.29 -10.86
N ILE A 100 -1.48 -8.27 -11.77
CA ILE A 100 -0.44 -8.53 -12.77
C ILE A 100 -0.42 -7.45 -13.87
N ARG A 101 -1.57 -6.88 -14.25
CA ARG A 101 -1.64 -5.85 -15.31
C ARG A 101 -1.22 -4.47 -14.85
N ASN A 102 -1.45 -4.14 -13.58
CA ASN A 102 -1.23 -2.80 -13.06
C ASN A 102 -0.08 -2.79 -12.05
N GLU A 103 0.99 -2.04 -12.32
CA GLU A 103 2.14 -1.85 -11.43
C GLU A 103 1.96 -0.62 -10.53
N SER A 104 0.90 -0.58 -9.70
CA SER A 104 0.76 0.54 -8.77
C SER A 104 1.68 0.38 -7.56
N SER A 105 2.49 1.40 -7.28
CA SER A 105 3.42 1.47 -6.13
C SER A 105 2.70 1.58 -4.77
N GLN A 106 1.39 1.81 -4.78
CA GLN A 106 0.56 2.01 -3.59
C GLN A 106 0.09 0.70 -2.93
N ARG A 107 0.52 -0.47 -3.41
CA ARG A 107 0.12 -1.77 -2.83
C ARG A 107 1.01 -2.20 -1.66
N LYS A 108 0.47 -3.00 -0.75
CA LYS A 108 1.20 -3.62 0.36
C LYS A 108 2.32 -4.53 -0.16
N THR A 109 3.42 -4.61 0.60
CA THR A 109 4.66 -5.32 0.23
C THR A 109 4.43 -6.78 -0.17
N PHE A 110 3.46 -7.46 0.44
CA PHE A 110 3.09 -8.84 0.09
C PHE A 110 2.69 -8.98 -1.39
N VAL A 111 1.86 -8.06 -1.88
CA VAL A 111 1.35 -8.07 -3.25
C VAL A 111 2.46 -7.65 -4.20
N VAL A 112 3.18 -6.56 -3.90
CA VAL A 112 4.29 -6.06 -4.73
C VAL A 112 5.34 -7.14 -4.97
N ASN A 113 5.79 -7.84 -3.92
CA ASN A 113 6.84 -8.85 -4.05
C ASN A 113 6.40 -10.05 -4.91
N ARG A 114 5.13 -10.46 -4.79
CA ARG A 114 4.58 -11.58 -5.57
C ARG A 114 4.35 -11.19 -7.03
N VAL A 115 3.79 -10.01 -7.29
CA VAL A 115 3.63 -9.48 -8.64
C VAL A 115 5.00 -9.36 -9.32
N SER A 116 6.01 -8.81 -8.62
CA SER A 116 7.39 -8.74 -9.12
C SER A 116 7.97 -10.12 -9.44
N THR A 117 7.74 -11.13 -8.59
CA THR A 117 8.16 -12.51 -8.87
C THR A 117 7.45 -13.08 -10.09
N THR A 118 6.15 -12.80 -10.26
CA THR A 118 5.39 -13.23 -11.44
C THR A 118 5.94 -12.56 -12.70
N HIS A 119 6.21 -11.25 -12.67
CA HIS A 119 6.78 -10.49 -13.78
C HIS A 119 8.21 -10.90 -14.14
N SER A 120 9.02 -11.35 -13.17
CA SER A 120 10.37 -11.83 -13.47
C SER A 120 10.38 -13.19 -14.17
N LEU A 121 9.27 -13.93 -14.14
CA LEU A 121 9.15 -15.28 -14.72
C LEU A 121 8.21 -15.34 -15.93
N THR A 122 7.35 -14.34 -16.12
CA THR A 122 6.27 -14.35 -17.11
C THR A 122 6.00 -12.95 -17.66
N LYS A 123 5.39 -12.86 -18.84
CA LYS A 123 4.91 -11.61 -19.44
C LYS A 123 3.44 -11.39 -19.11
N VAL A 124 3.05 -10.13 -18.91
CA VAL A 124 1.66 -9.74 -18.58
C VAL A 124 0.64 -10.26 -19.60
N ASN A 125 1.00 -10.29 -20.89
CA ASN A 125 0.11 -10.74 -21.97
C ASN A 125 -0.09 -12.27 -22.03
N GLN A 126 0.70 -13.05 -21.28
CA GLN A 126 0.51 -14.50 -21.15
C GLN A 126 -0.61 -14.87 -20.17
N TRP A 127 -1.05 -13.93 -19.32
CA TRP A 127 -2.07 -14.17 -18.31
C TRP A 127 -3.48 -13.92 -18.84
N ARG A 128 -4.34 -14.94 -18.72
CA ARG A 128 -5.72 -14.93 -19.19
C ARG A 128 -6.69 -15.32 -18.10
N TYR A 129 -7.91 -14.83 -18.27
CA TYR A 129 -9.05 -15.20 -17.43
C TYR A 129 -9.64 -16.52 -17.90
N VAL A 130 -10.01 -17.38 -16.96
CA VAL A 130 -10.87 -18.54 -17.18
C VAL A 130 -12.05 -18.49 -16.21
N PRO A 131 -13.30 -18.82 -16.60
CA PRO A 131 -14.40 -18.95 -15.65
C PRO A 131 -14.11 -20.06 -14.63
N SER A 132 -14.48 -19.87 -13.36
CA SER A 132 -14.24 -20.86 -12.29
C SER A 132 -14.74 -22.28 -12.64
N LYS A 133 -15.91 -22.38 -13.29
CA LYS A 133 -16.46 -23.67 -13.76
C LYS A 133 -15.63 -24.37 -14.86
N GLN A 134 -14.71 -23.63 -15.48
CA GLN A 134 -13.80 -24.12 -16.50
C GLN A 134 -12.34 -24.11 -16.02
N ASN A 135 -12.11 -23.80 -14.73
CA ASN A 135 -10.79 -23.80 -14.13
C ASN A 135 -10.47 -25.19 -13.58
N VAL A 136 -9.68 -25.96 -14.32
CA VAL A 136 -9.25 -27.30 -13.90
C VAL A 136 -8.36 -27.31 -12.65
N ALA A 137 -7.82 -26.16 -12.22
CA ALA A 137 -7.08 -26.08 -10.97
C ALA A 137 -7.99 -26.18 -9.73
N ASP A 138 -9.30 -25.98 -9.84
CA ASP A 138 -10.26 -26.21 -8.75
C ASP A 138 -10.24 -27.66 -8.24
N TYR A 139 -9.99 -28.64 -9.14
CA TYR A 139 -9.86 -30.05 -8.75
C TYR A 139 -8.68 -30.28 -7.79
N VAL A 140 -7.66 -29.43 -7.85
CA VAL A 140 -6.47 -29.48 -6.98
C VAL A 140 -6.67 -28.71 -5.69
N SER A 141 -7.54 -27.69 -5.68
CA SER A 141 -7.73 -26.79 -4.53
C SER A 141 -8.94 -27.12 -3.65
N ARG A 142 -9.81 -28.05 -4.09
CA ARG A 142 -11.04 -28.43 -3.38
C ARG A 142 -11.15 -29.91 -3.01
N GLY A 143 -10.35 -30.79 -3.62
CA GLY A 143 -10.38 -32.26 -3.43
C GLY A 143 -11.72 -32.92 -3.83
N ILE A 144 -11.75 -33.74 -4.89
CA ILE A 144 -13.03 -34.23 -5.47
C ILE A 144 -13.04 -35.75 -5.71
N ARG A 145 -14.24 -36.36 -5.65
CA ARG A 145 -14.57 -37.69 -6.19
C ARG A 145 -14.91 -37.56 -7.68
N PHE A 146 -14.04 -38.07 -8.55
CA PHE A 146 -14.19 -37.90 -9.99
C PHE A 146 -15.34 -38.75 -10.58
N SER A 147 -16.21 -38.13 -11.37
CA SER A 147 -17.03 -38.83 -12.38
C SER A 147 -16.18 -39.20 -13.61
N GLU A 148 -16.67 -40.05 -14.52
CA GLU A 148 -15.96 -40.35 -15.77
C GLU A 148 -15.70 -39.08 -16.61
N ASP A 149 -16.64 -38.15 -16.61
CA ASP A 149 -16.49 -36.85 -17.29
C ASP A 149 -15.41 -35.99 -16.62
N ASP A 150 -15.33 -35.99 -15.28
CA ASP A 150 -14.28 -35.26 -14.57
C ASP A 150 -12.90 -35.86 -14.84
N ILE A 151 -12.77 -37.18 -14.94
CA ILE A 151 -11.50 -37.84 -15.31
C ILE A 151 -11.05 -37.41 -16.70
N LYS A 152 -11.99 -37.31 -17.63
CA LYS A 152 -11.70 -36.87 -19.00
C LYS A 152 -11.27 -35.40 -19.02
N ILE A 153 -11.99 -34.51 -18.34
CA ILE A 153 -11.62 -33.08 -18.22
C ILE A 153 -10.27 -32.94 -17.50
N TRP A 154 -10.01 -33.72 -16.47
CA TRP A 154 -8.75 -33.73 -15.74
C TRP A 154 -7.56 -34.21 -16.59
N SER A 155 -7.80 -35.16 -17.50
CA SER A 155 -6.74 -35.73 -18.33
C SER A 155 -6.47 -34.90 -19.59
N GLU A 156 -7.51 -34.29 -20.15
CA GLU A 156 -7.49 -33.62 -21.46
C GLU A 156 -7.72 -32.10 -21.38
N GLY A 157 -8.05 -31.55 -20.22
CA GLY A 157 -8.46 -30.17 -20.07
C GLY A 157 -9.89 -29.92 -20.59
N HIS A 158 -10.38 -28.69 -20.39
CA HIS A 158 -11.69 -28.31 -20.93
C HIS A 158 -11.68 -28.17 -22.45
N GLY A 159 -12.81 -28.48 -23.08
CA GLY A 159 -12.96 -28.48 -24.54
C GLY A 159 -12.63 -27.17 -25.24
N PHE A 160 -12.62 -26.02 -24.54
CA PHE A 160 -12.19 -24.75 -25.15
C PHE A 160 -10.71 -24.78 -25.56
N LEU A 161 -9.85 -25.54 -24.87
CA LEU A 161 -8.44 -25.70 -25.24
C LEU A 161 -8.28 -26.44 -26.56
N LYS A 162 -9.21 -27.32 -26.93
CA LYS A 162 -9.19 -28.03 -28.22
C LYS A 162 -9.53 -27.12 -29.40
N ARG A 163 -10.18 -25.99 -29.13
CA ARG A 163 -10.58 -24.99 -30.13
C ARG A 163 -9.49 -23.96 -30.37
N SER A 164 -9.65 -23.17 -31.42
CA SER A 164 -8.77 -22.02 -31.70
C SER A 164 -8.86 -20.96 -30.60
N LYS A 165 -7.80 -20.15 -30.50
CA LYS A 165 -7.61 -19.08 -29.50
C LYS A 165 -8.74 -18.04 -29.47
N GLU A 166 -9.50 -17.93 -30.56
CA GLU A 166 -10.67 -17.05 -30.71
C GLU A 166 -11.87 -17.50 -29.87
N PHE A 167 -11.97 -18.80 -29.59
CA PHE A 167 -13.05 -19.38 -28.77
C PHE A 167 -12.68 -19.54 -27.31
N TRP A 168 -11.47 -19.13 -26.93
CA TRP A 168 -11.05 -19.19 -25.54
C TRP A 168 -11.78 -18.14 -24.70
N PRO A 169 -12.00 -18.41 -23.41
CA PRO A 169 -12.66 -17.47 -22.53
C PRO A 169 -11.94 -16.12 -22.52
N THR A 170 -12.73 -15.06 -22.60
CA THR A 170 -12.25 -13.69 -22.56
C THR A 170 -13.13 -12.89 -21.62
N THR A 171 -12.51 -12.09 -20.76
CA THR A 171 -13.20 -11.16 -19.86
C THR A 171 -12.64 -9.76 -20.08
N ARG A 172 -13.52 -8.76 -20.11
CA ARG A 172 -13.11 -7.36 -19.95
C ARG A 172 -12.70 -7.17 -18.50
N ILE A 173 -11.40 -7.04 -18.26
CA ILE A 173 -10.90 -6.69 -16.93
C ILE A 173 -11.02 -5.18 -16.83
N GLU A 174 -12.09 -4.72 -16.20
CA GLU A 174 -12.17 -3.34 -15.78
C GLU A 174 -11.07 -3.08 -14.76
N CYS A 175 -10.45 -1.90 -14.84
CA CYS A 175 -9.43 -1.51 -13.88
C CYS A 175 -10.10 -1.26 -12.53
N ILE A 176 -10.25 -2.33 -11.73
CA ILE A 176 -10.78 -2.20 -10.38
C ILE A 176 -9.67 -1.56 -9.55
N THR A 177 -9.86 -0.31 -9.13
CA THR A 177 -9.05 0.26 -8.05
C THR A 177 -9.52 -0.40 -6.76
N THR A 178 -9.20 -1.68 -6.58
CA THR A 178 -9.58 -2.39 -5.36
C THR A 178 -8.83 -1.73 -4.22
N GLU A 179 -9.57 -1.12 -3.29
CA GLU A 179 -9.01 -0.58 -2.04
C GLU A 179 -8.35 -1.69 -1.18
N LEU A 180 -8.64 -2.96 -1.50
CA LEU A 180 -7.97 -4.12 -0.92
C LEU A 180 -6.45 -4.02 -1.13
N GLU A 181 -5.72 -4.12 -0.03
CA GLU A 181 -4.25 -4.20 0.00
C GLU A 181 -3.51 -2.93 -0.45
N LEU A 182 -4.15 -1.75 -0.43
CA LEU A 182 -3.43 -0.48 -0.51
C LEU A 182 -2.65 -0.22 0.79
N LYS A 183 -1.48 0.41 0.67
CA LYS A 183 -0.74 0.94 1.81
C LYS A 183 -1.54 2.07 2.43
N GLU A 184 -1.81 1.97 3.72
CA GLU A 184 -2.26 3.12 4.48
C GLU A 184 -1.17 4.18 4.45
N SER A 185 -1.52 5.39 4.04
CA SER A 185 -0.64 6.56 4.13
C SER A 185 -0.46 6.93 5.60
N VAL A 186 0.46 6.26 6.29
CA VAL A 186 0.87 6.68 7.63
C VAL A 186 1.77 7.89 7.48
N GLY A 187 1.20 9.08 7.62
CA GLY A 187 1.96 10.33 7.65
C GLY A 187 2.82 10.40 8.91
N VAL A 188 4.07 9.96 8.84
CA VAL A 188 5.04 10.13 9.92
C VAL A 188 5.40 11.61 10.01
N HIS A 189 4.77 12.33 10.93
CA HIS A 189 5.18 13.69 11.25
C HIS A 189 6.37 13.60 12.20
N LEU A 190 7.56 13.88 11.67
CA LEU A 190 8.76 14.04 12.48
C LEU A 190 8.61 15.37 13.23
N VAL A 191 8.21 15.31 14.50
CA VAL A 191 8.27 16.48 15.38
C VAL A 191 9.73 16.70 15.72
N VAL A 192 10.42 17.52 14.91
CA VAL A 192 11.74 18.04 15.30
C VAL A 192 11.49 19.05 16.40
N ASP A 193 11.74 18.63 17.64
CA ASP A 193 11.67 19.50 18.79
C ASP A 193 12.77 20.59 18.68
N GLU A 194 12.43 21.75 19.26
CA GLU A 194 13.27 22.90 19.61
C GLU A 194 13.48 24.09 18.65
N HIS A 195 13.27 24.03 17.33
CA HIS A 195 13.70 25.16 16.46
C HIS A 195 12.61 25.97 15.74
N GLY A 196 11.35 25.50 15.68
CA GLY A 196 10.33 26.14 14.85
C GLY A 196 10.05 27.61 15.20
N MET A 197 9.88 27.91 16.49
CA MET A 197 9.64 29.28 16.97
C MET A 197 10.87 30.17 16.79
N HIS A 198 12.08 29.66 17.01
CA HIS A 198 13.32 30.43 16.83
C HIS A 198 13.53 30.82 15.36
N GLN A 199 13.26 29.90 14.44
CA GLN A 199 13.30 30.16 12.99
C GLN A 199 12.26 31.20 12.58
N LEU A 200 11.03 31.09 13.12
CA LEU A 200 9.97 32.06 12.83
C LEU A 200 10.34 33.47 13.32
N ILE A 201 10.86 33.60 14.54
CA ILE A 201 11.31 34.90 15.08
C ILE A 201 12.46 35.46 14.25
N SER A 202 13.42 34.62 13.86
CA SER A 202 14.60 35.05 13.08
C SER A 202 14.26 35.43 11.64
N TYR A 203 13.18 34.87 11.07
CA TYR A 203 12.76 35.12 9.69
C TYR A 203 12.16 36.52 9.49
N TYR A 204 11.43 37.04 10.47
CA TYR A 204 10.75 38.34 10.36
C TYR A 204 11.59 39.47 10.95
N SER A 205 11.93 40.45 10.13
CA SER A 205 12.62 41.69 10.56
C SER A 205 11.68 42.80 11.05
N ASP A 206 10.35 42.58 10.97
CA ASP A 206 9.33 43.55 11.40
C ASP A 206 8.41 42.91 12.47
N TRP A 207 8.29 43.60 13.60
CA TRP A 207 7.52 43.14 14.76
C TRP A 207 6.03 42.91 14.43
N LYS A 208 5.41 43.82 13.67
CA LYS A 208 3.98 43.72 13.34
C LYS A 208 3.71 42.55 12.39
N ARG A 209 4.62 42.28 11.45
CA ARG A 209 4.54 41.11 10.56
C ARG A 209 4.71 39.80 11.32
N LEU A 210 5.64 39.74 12.27
CA LEU A 210 5.83 38.57 13.14
C LEU A 210 4.56 38.28 13.96
N LEU A 211 3.99 39.30 14.61
CA LEU A 211 2.77 39.14 15.40
C LEU A 211 1.58 38.67 14.54
N LYS A 212 1.41 39.21 13.34
CA LYS A 212 0.37 38.74 12.40
C LYS A 212 0.59 37.29 12.00
N ALA A 213 1.82 36.89 11.70
CA ALA A 213 2.13 35.51 11.34
C ALA A 213 1.82 34.54 12.51
N LEU A 214 2.21 34.91 13.73
CA LEU A 214 1.91 34.14 14.94
C LEU A 214 0.40 34.06 15.21
N ALA A 215 -0.33 35.17 15.07
CA ALA A 215 -1.78 35.18 15.25
C ALA A 215 -2.49 34.24 14.25
N TRP A 216 -2.05 34.22 12.99
CA TRP A 216 -2.53 33.26 11.99
C TRP A 216 -2.22 31.81 12.35
N LEU A 217 -0.99 31.54 12.81
CA LEU A 217 -0.59 30.20 13.25
C LEU A 217 -1.41 29.74 14.46
N SER A 218 -1.65 30.61 15.43
CA SER A 218 -2.49 30.33 16.60
C SER A 218 -3.93 30.06 16.21
N ARG A 219 -4.53 30.85 15.31
CA ARG A 219 -5.88 30.61 14.78
C ARG A 219 -5.97 29.23 14.11
N TYR A 220 -4.98 28.88 13.30
CA TYR A 220 -4.93 27.59 12.62
C TYR A 220 -4.73 26.42 13.60
N LYS A 221 -3.85 26.58 14.61
CA LYS A 221 -3.67 25.61 15.70
C LYS A 221 -4.96 25.35 16.45
N CYS A 222 -5.72 26.39 16.81
CA CYS A 222 -7.01 26.24 17.49
C CYS A 222 -7.99 25.44 16.63
N TYR A 223 -8.06 25.72 15.33
CA TYR A 223 -8.89 24.96 14.39
C TYR A 223 -8.50 23.47 14.34
N LEU A 224 -7.19 23.16 14.26
CA LEU A 224 -6.70 21.78 14.27
C LEU A 224 -7.02 21.05 15.58
N LEU A 225 -6.86 21.71 16.73
CA LEU A 225 -7.19 21.10 18.04
C LEU A 225 -8.69 20.83 18.16
N MET A 226 -9.53 21.75 17.69
CA MET A 226 -10.98 21.61 17.74
C MET A 226 -11.50 20.50 16.82
N THR A 227 -10.93 20.36 15.63
CA THR A 227 -11.24 19.27 14.70
C THR A 227 -10.78 17.91 15.22
N TYR A 228 -9.59 17.84 15.83
CA TYR A 228 -9.08 16.62 16.46
C TYR A 228 -9.96 16.15 17.63
N CYS A 229 -10.54 17.07 18.41
CA CYS A 229 -11.48 16.76 19.49
C CYS A 229 -12.89 16.35 19.02
N GLY A 230 -13.12 16.18 17.71
CA GLY A 230 -14.37 15.63 17.17
C GLY A 230 -15.57 16.57 17.21
N ARG A 231 -15.36 17.87 17.39
CA ARG A 231 -16.44 18.85 17.36
C ARG A 231 -16.78 19.22 15.92
N THR A 232 -18.05 19.10 15.55
CA THR A 232 -18.55 19.19 14.17
C THR A 232 -19.11 20.56 13.79
N ASP A 233 -19.20 21.50 14.74
CA ASP A 233 -19.76 22.85 14.56
C ASP A 233 -18.70 23.93 14.28
N ILE A 234 -17.41 23.56 14.21
CA ILE A 234 -16.32 24.53 14.03
C ILE A 234 -16.03 24.79 12.56
N THR A 235 -16.12 26.06 12.20
CA THR A 235 -15.53 26.60 10.98
C THR A 235 -14.27 27.39 11.33
N LEU A 236 -13.23 27.26 10.50
CA LEU A 236 -12.09 28.17 10.58
C LEU A 236 -12.63 29.60 10.41
N ARG A 237 -12.30 30.51 11.33
CA ARG A 237 -12.66 31.93 11.17
C ARG A 237 -11.97 32.47 9.91
N LEU A 238 -12.74 32.56 8.83
CA LEU A 238 -12.33 33.16 7.57
C LEU A 238 -12.56 34.67 7.65
N GLY A 239 -11.48 35.45 7.54
CA GLY A 239 -11.53 36.91 7.65
C GLY A 239 -10.23 37.49 8.20
N LEU A 240 -10.15 38.83 8.27
CA LEU A 240 -8.99 39.54 8.81
C LEU A 240 -8.72 39.14 10.27
N LEU A 241 -7.47 39.28 10.70
CA LEU A 241 -7.11 39.16 12.12
C LEU A 241 -7.74 40.30 12.91
N ASN A 242 -8.37 39.97 14.04
CA ASN A 242 -8.83 41.00 14.97
C ASN A 242 -7.67 41.46 15.89
N VAL A 243 -7.90 42.52 16.65
CA VAL A 243 -6.88 43.10 17.54
C VAL A 243 -6.55 42.14 18.68
N GLU A 244 -7.57 41.48 19.27
CA GLU A 244 -7.39 40.53 20.36
C GLU A 244 -6.46 39.35 19.99
N GLU A 245 -6.57 38.81 18.77
CA GLU A 245 -5.72 37.72 18.30
C GLU A 245 -4.26 38.16 18.14
N ILE A 246 -4.04 39.42 17.76
CA ILE A 246 -2.70 40.00 17.66
C ILE A 246 -2.13 40.25 19.06
N ASP A 247 -2.94 40.72 20.01
CA ASP A 247 -2.54 40.93 21.39
C ASP A 247 -2.22 39.61 22.11
N LEU A 248 -3.04 38.57 21.90
CA LEU A 248 -2.76 37.23 22.41
C LEU A 248 -1.48 36.65 21.81
N ALA A 249 -1.26 36.79 20.50
CA ALA A 249 -0.03 36.38 19.86
C ALA A 249 1.20 37.11 20.42
N CYS A 250 1.05 38.38 20.79
CA CYS A 250 2.09 39.16 21.45
C CYS A 250 2.42 38.60 22.84
N ILE A 251 1.39 38.37 23.66
CA ILE A 251 1.53 37.79 25.00
C ILE A 251 2.21 36.42 24.93
N ASP A 252 1.75 35.55 24.02
CA ASP A 252 2.30 34.20 23.86
C ASP A 252 3.77 34.23 23.40
N LEU A 253 4.13 35.15 22.50
CA LEU A 253 5.51 35.34 22.07
C LEU A 253 6.40 35.81 23.21
N ILE A 254 5.96 36.79 24.00
CA ILE A 254 6.71 37.29 25.14
C ILE A 254 6.88 36.17 26.17
N ARG A 255 5.81 35.42 26.48
CA ARG A 255 5.85 34.27 27.39
C ARG A 255 6.85 33.21 26.90
N PHE A 256 6.84 32.91 25.61
CA PHE A 256 7.80 31.99 25.00
C PHE A 256 9.24 32.45 25.20
N VAL A 257 9.57 33.70 24.85
CA VAL A 257 10.91 34.25 25.01
C VAL A 257 11.33 34.30 26.47
N GLN A 258 10.45 34.73 27.37
CA GLN A 258 10.72 34.78 28.81
C GLN A 258 11.01 33.38 29.38
N SER A 259 10.25 32.37 28.96
CA SER A 259 10.45 30.99 29.42
C SER A 259 11.81 30.41 28.99
N ARG A 260 12.40 30.90 27.90
CA ARG A 260 13.68 30.43 27.36
C ARG A 260 14.88 31.26 27.82
N VAL A 261 14.76 32.58 27.81
CA VAL A 261 15.86 33.51 28.13
C VAL A 261 15.97 33.77 29.63
N PHE A 262 14.83 33.86 30.32
CA PHE A 262 14.74 34.19 31.75
C PHE A 262 14.17 33.01 32.57
N GLU A 263 14.42 31.78 32.11
CA GLU A 263 13.88 30.56 32.70
C GLU A 263 14.09 30.49 34.22
N LYS A 264 15.30 30.83 34.68
CA LYS A 264 15.67 30.79 36.11
C LYS A 264 14.87 31.83 36.89
N GLU A 265 14.77 33.06 36.38
CA GLU A 265 14.01 34.15 36.98
C GLU A 265 12.51 33.85 37.04
N VAL A 266 11.92 33.38 35.93
CA VAL A 266 10.49 33.03 35.85
C VAL A 266 10.15 31.93 36.87
N ARG A 267 10.94 30.84 36.92
CA ARG A 267 10.73 29.75 37.89
C ARG A 267 10.81 30.23 39.33
N MET A 268 11.71 31.14 39.64
CA MET A 268 11.87 31.68 40.99
C MET A 268 10.71 32.61 41.38
N LEU A 269 10.26 33.46 40.46
CA LEU A 269 9.12 34.36 40.67
C LEU A 269 7.80 33.59 40.87
N GLN A 270 7.65 32.42 40.23
CA GLN A 270 6.51 31.52 40.42
C GLN A 270 6.53 30.78 41.77
N SER A 271 7.69 30.69 42.44
CA SER A 271 7.83 30.03 43.74
C SER A 271 7.66 31.03 44.90
N SER A 272 6.81 30.69 45.89
CA SER A 272 6.61 31.52 47.08
C SER A 272 7.97 31.83 47.77
N GLY A 273 8.28 33.12 47.97
CA GLY A 273 9.57 33.59 48.54
C GLY A 273 10.52 34.35 47.58
N SER A 274 9.97 35.02 46.57
CA SER A 274 10.67 35.65 45.43
C SER A 274 11.89 36.56 45.75
N LYS A 275 11.78 37.48 46.73
CA LYS A 275 12.84 38.49 46.97
C LYS A 275 14.15 37.96 47.56
N SER A 276 14.09 36.92 48.39
CA SER A 276 15.29 36.35 49.04
C SER A 276 16.09 35.44 48.10
N LYS A 277 15.41 34.78 47.14
CA LYS A 277 16.03 33.83 46.19
C LYS A 277 16.74 34.52 45.03
N MET A 278 16.22 35.65 44.54
CA MET A 278 16.89 36.43 43.48
C MET A 278 18.26 37.03 43.89
N LYS A 279 18.50 37.15 45.21
CA LYS A 279 19.79 37.60 45.76
C LYS A 279 20.92 36.58 45.54
N ALA A 280 20.58 35.29 45.38
CA ALA A 280 21.54 34.19 45.27
C ALA A 280 22.16 34.01 43.87
N ILE A 281 21.56 34.58 42.81
CA ILE A 281 21.96 34.35 41.40
C ILE A 281 22.57 35.59 40.74
N GLY A 282 22.57 36.75 41.40
CA GLY A 282 23.14 37.97 40.83
C GLY A 282 22.38 38.52 39.61
N SER A 283 21.10 38.14 39.43
CA SER A 283 20.30 38.59 38.29
C SER A 283 20.15 40.13 38.28
N PRO A 284 20.42 40.81 37.15
CA PRO A 284 20.28 42.26 37.03
C PRO A 284 18.84 42.73 37.21
N LEU A 285 17.85 41.86 36.91
CA LEU A 285 16.41 42.14 37.04
C LEU A 285 15.98 42.38 38.48
N ARG A 286 16.74 41.91 39.47
CA ARG A 286 16.45 42.13 40.90
C ARG A 286 16.28 43.61 41.26
N LYS A 287 17.04 44.49 40.61
CA LYS A 287 17.00 45.95 40.88
C LYS A 287 15.71 46.61 40.39
N LEU A 288 14.94 45.92 39.54
CA LEU A 288 13.74 46.45 38.88
C LEU A 288 12.43 45.95 39.51
N ASN A 289 12.49 45.35 40.71
CA ASN A 289 11.35 44.82 41.47
C ASN A 289 10.41 43.93 40.61
N PRO A 290 10.91 42.79 40.11
CA PRO A 290 10.15 41.95 39.19
C PRO A 290 8.97 41.26 39.88
N ILE A 291 7.85 41.23 39.18
CA ILE A 291 6.59 40.60 39.60
C ILE A 291 6.06 39.73 38.46
N ILE A 292 5.14 38.82 38.76
CA ILE A 292 4.37 38.11 37.74
C ILE A 292 2.96 38.69 37.71
N ILE A 293 2.53 39.11 36.53
CA ILE A 293 1.15 39.51 36.24
C ILE A 293 0.70 38.66 35.06
N ASP A 294 -0.41 37.94 35.18
CA ASP A 294 -0.98 37.11 34.11
C ASP A 294 0.02 36.16 33.43
N GLU A 295 0.85 35.50 34.25
CA GLU A 295 1.94 34.59 33.84
C GLU A 295 3.12 35.24 33.08
N LEU A 296 3.15 36.56 32.96
CA LEU A 296 4.27 37.33 32.39
C LEU A 296 5.14 37.90 33.50
N SER A 297 6.47 37.85 33.30
CA SER A 297 7.40 38.57 34.18
C SER A 297 7.43 40.05 33.79
N CYS A 298 7.06 40.91 34.73
CA CYS A 298 7.00 42.37 34.58
C CYS A 298 7.97 43.04 35.55
N VAL A 299 8.48 44.22 35.20
CA VAL A 299 9.41 45.02 36.00
C VAL A 299 8.97 46.48 36.06
N GLY A 300 9.24 47.16 37.17
CA GLY A 300 8.78 48.52 37.41
C GLY A 300 7.32 48.54 37.87
N GLY A 301 7.12 48.92 39.13
CA GLY A 301 5.83 49.37 39.67
C GLY A 301 5.94 50.84 40.02
#